data_AF-A0A6J2X7H8-F1
#
_entry.id   AF-A0A6J2X7H8-F1
#
_cell.length_a   1.000
_cell.length_b   1.000
_cell.length_c   1.000
_cell.angle_alpha   90.00
_cell.angle_beta   90.00
_cell.angle_gamma   90.00
#
_symmetry.space_group_name_H-M   'P 1'
#
loop_
_entity.id
_entity.type
_entity.pdbx_description
1 polymer ?
#
loop_
_entity_poly.entity_id
_entity_poly.type
_entity_poly.pdbx_seq_one_letter_code
_entity_poly.pdbx_strand_id
1 'polypeptide(L)'
;MDSEMAGPSGIRAMTRREIFDLMSAQNRLDINEKLEFVENHFATLEPYSDEQIKEIKHKFSYVKSEIKRHWIAAKQRPDLLGKNNQTWLKGVFELPKVQTNPGRPKKLFEEASGRTKRRKTEELRLSDR
;
A
#
# COMPACT_ATOMS: atom_id res chain seq x y z
N MET A 1 19.67 9.97 7.68
CA MET A 1 18.34 10.63 7.73
C MET A 1 17.33 9.51 7.83
N ASP A 2 17.08 9.08 9.06
CA ASP A 2 16.18 7.99 9.40
C ASP A 2 14.76 8.54 9.52
N SER A 3 13.84 8.05 8.70
CA SER A 3 12.41 8.33 8.81
C SER A 3 11.64 7.01 8.73
N GLU A 4 11.87 6.15 9.72
CA GLU A 4 10.96 5.06 10.06
C GLU A 4 10.09 5.50 11.24
N MET A 5 9.15 6.42 11.00
CA MET A 5 8.01 6.63 11.90
C MET A 5 6.90 5.64 11.53
N ALA A 6 7.15 4.35 11.76
CA ALA A 6 6.15 3.30 11.61
C ALA A 6 5.27 3.24 12.88
N GLY A 7 4.31 4.15 12.98
CA GLY A 7 3.18 3.97 13.90
C GLY A 7 2.29 2.79 13.47
N PRO A 8 1.48 2.21 14.37
CA PRO A 8 0.61 1.06 14.10
C PRO A 8 -0.61 1.41 13.23
N SER A 9 -0.62 2.55 12.54
CA SER A 9 -1.68 2.87 11.59
C SER A 9 -1.59 1.91 10.41
N GLY A 10 -2.62 1.08 10.21
CA GLY A 10 -2.78 0.19 9.04
C GLY A 10 -2.98 0.94 7.73
N ILE A 11 -2.32 2.09 7.58
CA ILE A 11 -2.45 3.06 6.50
C ILE A 11 -1.04 3.49 6.13
N ARG A 12 -0.72 3.38 4.84
CA ARG A 12 0.45 3.97 4.20
C ARG A 12 0.03 5.27 3.54
N ALA A 13 0.46 6.40 4.10
CA ALA A 13 0.29 7.69 3.49
C ALA A 13 1.34 7.89 2.38
N MET A 14 0.91 8.35 1.22
CA MET A 14 1.73 8.75 0.09
C MET A 14 1.23 10.11 -0.40
N THR A 15 2.12 11.02 -0.78
CA THR A 15 1.75 12.30 -1.35
C THR A 15 1.36 12.16 -2.82
N ARG A 16 0.46 13.01 -3.31
CA ARG A 16 0.12 13.08 -4.74
C ARG A 16 1.33 13.42 -5.61
N ARG A 17 2.35 14.05 -5.03
CA ARG A 17 3.65 14.26 -5.69
C ARG A 17 4.38 12.96 -5.98
N GLU A 18 4.45 12.04 -5.03
CA GLU A 18 5.06 10.73 -5.27
C GLU A 18 4.32 9.95 -6.38
N ILE A 19 2.99 10.07 -6.43
CA ILE A 19 2.16 9.51 -7.52
C ILE A 19 2.55 10.14 -8.87
N PHE A 20 2.72 11.47 -8.90
CA PHE A 20 3.14 12.19 -10.10
C PHE A 20 4.57 11.84 -10.53
N ASP A 21 5.48 11.66 -9.59
CA ASP A 21 6.87 11.29 -9.87
C ASP A 21 6.95 9.86 -10.42
N LEU A 22 6.19 8.91 -9.85
CA LEU A 22 6.02 7.55 -10.39
C LEU A 22 5.46 7.56 -11.81
N MET A 23 4.46 8.40 -12.05
CA MET A 23 3.86 8.59 -13.37
C MET A 23 4.87 9.19 -14.37
N SER A 24 5.67 10.16 -13.94
CA SER A 24 6.63 10.89 -14.77
C SER A 24 7.90 10.08 -15.07
N ALA A 25 8.28 9.17 -14.18
CA ALA A 25 9.38 8.23 -14.40
C ALA A 25 9.10 7.24 -15.54
N GLN A 26 7.83 7.04 -15.92
CA GLN A 26 7.45 6.18 -17.04
C GLN A 26 7.59 6.91 -18.37
N ASN A 27 8.34 6.32 -19.31
CA ASN A 27 8.55 6.84 -20.67
C ASN A 27 7.35 6.66 -21.62
N ARG A 28 6.15 6.48 -21.09
CA ARG A 28 4.93 6.34 -21.90
C ARG A 28 4.46 7.72 -22.40
N LEU A 29 3.72 7.76 -23.50
CA LEU A 29 3.17 9.01 -24.03
C LEU A 29 1.74 9.27 -23.52
N ASP A 30 0.94 8.21 -23.37
CA ASP A 30 -0.45 8.35 -22.90
C ASP A 30 -0.54 8.45 -21.38
N ILE A 31 -1.32 9.43 -20.91
CA ILE A 31 -1.65 9.64 -19.51
C ILE A 31 -2.47 8.48 -18.94
N ASN A 32 -3.38 7.88 -19.72
CA ASN A 32 -4.21 6.79 -19.20
C ASN A 32 -3.35 5.57 -18.91
N GLU A 33 -2.48 5.19 -19.84
CA GLU A 33 -1.54 4.09 -19.63
C GLU A 33 -0.62 4.31 -18.44
N LYS A 34 -0.14 5.55 -18.22
CA LYS A 34 0.66 5.87 -17.03
C LYS A 34 -0.14 5.72 -15.74
N LEU A 35 -1.39 6.18 -15.74
CA LEU A 35 -2.27 6.09 -14.58
C LEU A 35 -2.66 4.64 -14.29
N GLU A 36 -2.90 3.82 -15.31
CA GLU A 36 -3.13 2.38 -15.16
C GLU A 36 -1.90 1.66 -14.63
N PHE A 37 -0.70 2.04 -15.07
CA PHE A 37 0.53 1.52 -14.49
C PHE A 37 0.62 1.82 -13.00
N VAL A 38 0.36 3.07 -12.59
CA VAL A 38 0.39 3.47 -11.17
C VAL A 38 -0.67 2.71 -10.37
N GLU A 39 -1.89 2.57 -10.91
CA GLU A 39 -2.98 1.81 -10.29
C GLU A 39 -2.61 0.34 -10.07
N ASN A 40 -2.01 -0.29 -11.08
CA ASN A 40 -1.53 -1.68 -10.99
C ASN A 40 -0.34 -1.80 -10.05
N HIS A 41 0.55 -0.81 -10.03
CA HIS A 41 1.67 -0.77 -9.08
C HIS A 41 1.17 -0.74 -7.64
N PHE A 42 0.14 0.06 -7.34
CA PHE A 42 -0.45 0.07 -5.99
C PHE A 42 -1.06 -1.28 -5.60
N ALA A 43 -1.68 -1.98 -6.54
CA ALA A 43 -2.23 -3.32 -6.28
C ALA A 43 -1.15 -4.39 -6.03
N THR A 44 0.11 -4.15 -6.42
CA THR A 44 1.22 -5.11 -6.27
C THR A 44 2.22 -4.75 -5.16
N LEU A 45 2.03 -3.62 -4.46
CA LEU A 45 2.95 -3.19 -3.39
C LEU A 45 3.00 -4.17 -2.21
N GLU A 46 1.87 -4.76 -1.86
CA GLU A 46 1.72 -5.69 -0.75
C GLU A 46 0.75 -6.83 -1.15
N PRO A 47 0.74 -7.96 -0.45
CA PRO A 47 -0.21 -9.05 -0.70
C PRO A 47 -1.62 -8.67 -0.25
N TYR A 48 -2.24 -7.73 -0.95
CA TYR A 48 -3.59 -7.25 -0.71
C TYR A 48 -4.64 -8.30 -1.05
N SER A 49 -5.76 -8.32 -0.31
CA SER A 49 -6.94 -9.07 -0.71
C SER A 49 -7.66 -8.41 -1.89
N ASP A 50 -8.51 -9.16 -2.60
CA ASP A 50 -9.31 -8.62 -3.71
C ASP A 50 -10.20 -7.44 -3.28
N GLU A 51 -10.67 -7.46 -2.04
CA GLU A 51 -11.47 -6.37 -1.45
C GLU A 51 -10.62 -5.10 -1.25
N GLN A 52 -9.41 -5.26 -0.74
CA GLN A 52 -8.46 -4.14 -0.55
C GLN A 52 -8.02 -3.58 -1.90
N ILE A 53 -7.78 -4.43 -2.91
CA ILE A 53 -7.45 -3.98 -4.27
C ILE A 53 -8.61 -3.15 -4.84
N LYS A 54 -9.86 -3.61 -4.69
CA LYS A 54 -11.05 -2.85 -5.12
C LYS A 54 -11.14 -1.50 -4.42
N GLU A 55 -10.89 -1.46 -3.12
CA GLU A 55 -10.91 -0.22 -2.34
C GLU A 55 -9.82 0.76 -2.81
N ILE A 56 -8.59 0.26 -3.03
CA ILE A 56 -7.47 1.06 -3.56
C ILE A 56 -7.85 1.65 -4.92
N LYS A 57 -8.37 0.83 -5.85
CA LYS A 57 -8.80 1.29 -7.18
C LYS A 57 -9.90 2.34 -7.08
N HIS A 58 -10.89 2.12 -6.20
CA HIS A 58 -11.97 3.06 -5.97
C HIS A 58 -11.44 4.40 -5.44
N LYS A 59 -10.60 4.39 -4.41
CA LYS A 59 -9.96 5.60 -3.86
C LYS A 59 -9.08 6.30 -4.89
N PHE A 60 -8.33 5.54 -5.68
CA PHE A 60 -7.47 6.06 -6.72
C PHE A 60 -8.24 6.67 -7.89
N SER A 61 -9.47 6.22 -8.17
CA SER A 61 -10.30 6.76 -9.26
C SER A 61 -10.51 8.27 -9.16
N TYR A 62 -10.69 8.78 -7.93
CA TYR A 62 -10.82 10.22 -7.67
C TYR A 62 -9.52 10.96 -8.05
N VAL A 63 -8.39 10.49 -7.54
CA VAL A 63 -7.06 11.05 -7.85
C VAL A 63 -6.75 10.97 -9.34
N LYS A 64 -7.09 9.86 -10.00
CA LYS A 64 -6.96 9.65 -11.45
C LYS A 64 -7.72 10.72 -12.22
N SER A 65 -8.94 11.05 -11.81
CA SER A 65 -9.75 12.10 -12.44
C SER A 65 -9.15 13.49 -12.26
N GLU A 66 -8.63 13.80 -11.07
CA GLU A 66 -7.97 15.08 -10.77
C GLU A 66 -6.68 15.23 -11.58
N ILE A 67 -5.83 14.20 -11.63
CA ILE A 67 -4.59 14.22 -12.43
C ILE A 67 -4.92 14.51 -13.90
N LYS A 68 -5.94 13.86 -14.47
CA LYS A 68 -6.36 14.12 -15.86
C LYS A 68 -6.80 15.57 -16.05
N ARG A 69 -7.60 16.12 -15.13
CA ARG A 69 -8.04 17.52 -15.19
C ARG A 69 -6.85 18.48 -15.15
N HIS A 70 -5.92 18.27 -14.22
CA HIS A 70 -4.71 19.07 -14.10
C HIS A 70 -3.80 18.90 -15.32
N TRP A 71 -3.73 17.70 -15.91
CA TRP A 71 -2.93 17.42 -17.11
C TRP A 71 -3.41 18.21 -18.32
N ILE A 72 -4.72 18.28 -18.54
CA ILE A 72 -5.33 19.10 -19.59
C ILE A 72 -5.05 20.58 -19.32
N ALA A 73 -5.23 21.05 -18.08
CA ALA A 73 -4.95 22.43 -17.69
C ALA A 73 -3.47 22.81 -17.87
N ALA A 74 -2.56 21.86 -17.67
CA ALA A 74 -1.12 22.00 -17.88
C ALA A 74 -0.69 21.82 -19.35
N LYS A 75 -1.64 21.78 -20.30
CA LYS A 75 -1.38 21.56 -21.73
C LYS A 75 -0.59 20.29 -22.01
N GLN A 76 -0.82 19.24 -21.22
CA GLN A 76 -0.14 17.95 -21.33
C GLN A 76 1.38 18.02 -21.15
N ARG A 77 1.88 19.07 -20.49
CA ARG A 77 3.32 19.22 -20.19
C ARG A 77 3.56 18.86 -18.72
N PRO A 78 4.41 17.86 -18.43
CA PRO A 78 4.68 17.44 -17.06
C PRO A 78 5.30 18.58 -16.23
N ASP A 79 6.17 19.40 -16.84
CA ASP A 79 6.82 20.53 -16.18
C ASP A 79 5.81 21.57 -15.66
N LEU A 80 4.76 21.84 -16.43
CA LEU A 80 3.72 22.80 -16.07
C LEU A 80 2.79 22.22 -15.00
N LEU A 81 2.53 20.91 -15.03
CA LEU A 81 1.73 20.26 -14.00
C LEU A 81 2.40 20.37 -12.63
N GLY A 82 3.71 20.08 -12.57
CA GLY A 82 4.50 20.15 -11.35
C GLY A 82 4.61 21.58 -10.78
N LYS A 83 4.75 22.58 -11.66
CA LYS A 83 4.88 23.99 -11.24
C LYS A 83 3.55 24.61 -10.81
N ASN A 84 2.47 24.36 -11.55
CA ASN A 84 1.20 25.04 -11.32
C ASN A 84 0.37 24.45 -10.17
N ASN A 85 0.57 23.16 -9.85
CA ASN A 85 -0.28 22.43 -8.91
C ASN A 85 0.45 22.04 -7.61
N GLN A 86 1.48 22.78 -7.20
CA GLN A 86 2.30 22.42 -6.04
C GLN A 86 1.50 22.25 -4.74
N THR A 87 0.48 23.10 -4.51
CA THR A 87 -0.39 23.00 -3.33
C THR A 87 -1.21 21.72 -3.36
N TRP A 88 -1.77 21.37 -4.53
CA TRP A 88 -2.55 20.15 -4.70
C TRP A 88 -1.68 18.89 -4.61
N LEU A 89 -0.44 18.93 -5.13
CA LEU A 89 0.54 17.83 -5.07
C LEU A 89 1.00 17.49 -3.64
N LYS A 90 0.90 18.43 -2.70
CA LYS A 90 1.14 18.18 -1.27
C LYS A 90 0.03 17.38 -0.59
N GLY A 91 -1.10 17.18 -1.26
CA GLY A 91 -2.20 16.38 -0.73
C GLY A 91 -1.79 14.94 -0.47
N VAL A 92 -2.32 14.37 0.60
CA VAL A 92 -2.06 13.00 1.03
C VAL A 92 -3.08 12.05 0.41
N PHE A 93 -2.58 10.90 -0.01
CA PHE A 93 -3.32 9.75 -0.48
C PHE A 93 -3.00 8.56 0.43
N GLU A 94 -4.04 7.90 0.92
CA GLU A 94 -3.91 6.85 1.91
C GLU A 94 -4.18 5.48 1.28
N LEU A 95 -3.18 4.60 1.34
CA LEU A 95 -3.28 3.21 0.97
C LEU A 95 -3.47 2.36 2.23
N PRO A 96 -4.32 1.32 2.21
CA PRO A 96 -4.34 0.35 3.30
C PRO A 96 -2.97 -0.34 3.37
N LYS A 97 -2.50 -0.60 4.59
CA LYS A 97 -1.29 -1.38 4.86
C LYS A 97 -1.72 -2.74 5.40
N VAL A 98 -1.19 -3.81 4.83
CA VAL A 98 -1.41 -5.18 5.32
C VAL A 98 -0.82 -5.26 6.72
N GLN A 99 -1.69 -5.25 7.73
CA GLN A 99 -1.28 -5.48 9.10
C GLN A 99 -1.01 -6.97 9.29
N THR A 100 0.25 -7.35 9.36
CA THR A 100 0.61 -8.54 10.11
C THR A 100 0.43 -8.18 11.58
N ASN A 101 -0.67 -8.62 12.18
CA ASN A 101 -0.84 -8.53 13.63
C ASN A 101 -0.09 -9.72 14.23
N PRO A 102 1.18 -9.57 14.68
CA PRO A 102 1.82 -10.67 15.38
C PRO A 102 0.99 -10.92 16.63
N GLY A 103 0.32 -12.08 16.68
CA GLY A 103 -0.31 -12.54 17.90
C GLY A 103 0.73 -12.63 19.03
N ARG A 104 0.26 -12.93 20.25
CA ARG A 104 1.16 -13.09 21.41
C ARG A 104 2.39 -13.93 21.03
N PRO A 105 3.63 -13.44 21.26
CA PRO A 105 4.84 -14.19 21.00
C PRO A 105 4.75 -15.57 21.66
N LYS A 106 4.88 -16.63 20.84
CA LYS A 106 4.86 -18.00 21.36
C LYS A 106 6.22 -18.28 21.98
N LYS A 107 6.24 -18.66 23.26
CA LYS A 107 7.44 -19.22 23.89
C LYS A 107 7.94 -20.43 23.10
N LEU A 108 9.26 -20.65 23.10
CA LEU A 108 9.86 -21.89 22.63
C LEU A 108 9.23 -23.07 23.36
N PHE A 109 9.19 -24.24 22.72
CA PHE A 109 8.56 -25.42 23.32
C PHE A 109 9.18 -25.76 24.68
N GLU A 110 10.50 -25.63 24.81
CA GLU A 110 11.26 -25.93 26.03
C GLU A 110 10.86 -25.03 27.21
N GLU A 111 10.59 -23.75 26.94
CA GLU A 111 10.19 -22.74 27.92
C GLU A 111 8.67 -22.70 28.20
N ALA A 112 7.90 -23.49 27.46
CA ALA A 112 6.46 -23.57 27.63
C ALA A 112 6.10 -24.32 28.93
N SER A 113 4.98 -23.93 29.56
CA SER A 113 4.47 -24.62 30.74
C SER A 113 4.07 -26.07 30.41
N GLY A 114 4.07 -26.95 31.42
CA GLY A 114 3.67 -28.35 31.25
C GLY A 114 2.30 -28.53 30.60
N ARG A 115 1.33 -27.65 30.94
CA ARG A 115 0.00 -27.63 30.33
C ARG A 115 0.06 -27.33 28.83
N THR A 116 0.83 -26.31 28.43
CA THR A 116 0.98 -25.94 27.01
C THR A 116 1.72 -27.01 26.22
N LYS A 117 2.74 -27.64 26.80
CA LYS A 117 3.46 -28.78 26.19
C LYS A 117 2.50 -29.93 25.92
N ARG A 118 1.71 -30.34 26.93
CA ARG A 118 0.72 -31.42 26.78
C ARG A 118 -0.25 -31.18 25.64
N ARG A 119 -0.82 -29.96 25.55
CA ARG A 119 -1.73 -29.54 24.47
C ARG A 119 -1.07 -29.58 23.09
N LYS A 120 0.17 -29.11 22.96
CA LYS A 120 0.90 -29.12 21.66
C LYS A 120 1.22 -30.53 21.15
N THR A 121 1.37 -31.50 22.05
CA THR A 121 1.70 -32.91 21.72
C THR A 121 0.46 -33.82 21.69
N GLU A 122 -0.74 -33.27 21.75
CA GLU A 122 -1.98 -34.04 21.88
C GLU A 122 -2.30 -34.85 20.61
N GLU A 123 -2.15 -34.24 19.44
CA GLU A 123 -2.35 -34.91 18.14
C GLU A 123 -1.42 -36.13 18.00
N LEU A 124 -0.13 -35.98 18.34
CA LEU A 124 0.84 -37.08 18.29
C LEU A 124 0.47 -38.26 19.22
N ARG A 125 -0.19 -37.99 20.36
CA ARG A 125 -0.62 -39.04 21.29
C ARG A 125 -1.89 -39.75 20.86
N LEU A 126 -2.72 -39.10 20.05
CA LEU A 126 -3.94 -39.68 19.51
C LEU A 126 -3.66 -40.55 18.28
N SER A 127 -2.59 -40.27 17.54
CA SER A 127 -2.16 -41.07 16.37
C SER A 127 -1.47 -42.39 16.72
N ASP A 128 -1.02 -42.54 17.97
CA ASP A 128 -0.27 -43.71 18.46
C ASP A 128 -1.18 -44.75 19.17
N ARG A 129 -2.50 -44.59 19.04
CA ARG A 129 -3.51 -45.38 19.75
C ARG A 129 -4.49 -46.02 18.78
#